data_AF-A0A3T0JX90-F1
#
_entry.id   AF-A0A3T0JX90-F1
#
_cell.length_a   1.000
_cell.length_b   1.000
_cell.length_c   1.000
_cell.angle_alpha   90.00
_cell.angle_beta   90.00
_cell.angle_gamma   90.00
#
_symmetry.space_group_name_H-M   'P 1'
#
loop_
_entity.id
_entity.type
_entity.pdbx_description
1 polymer ?
#
loop_
_entity_poly.entity_id
_entity_poly.type
_entity_poly.pdbx_seq_one_letter_code
_entity_poly.pdbx_strand_id
1 'polypeptide(L)'
;MLAVDDVPPVAASVVQIGDARERFGQWREGKAGKVLSISVIGDSYSAGQDFYLNKLVQRVAGEVGFAGPGYVGFNHGAALGGTHFKYTRTSEKYFGGDWQVSGLGQASPDSRTVTGRSGAWLQVEASPTPAINTAVTQAKLLYLGNGESSELRYRWSPSADWQPLKLAGEGVQEVPLPGTSSATDWSFRLEVVKGAPTLFGLWLSNDQDGVRVSKLAASGAASADFYHDDARWQAQWKTVVSKIPADIYLIMLGGNDQGFGVKPEQYLHNVQGLVGMLREIQPAASINLILRQDTTRSSAYPMSAYAQVIEPWAREQRLGYANLQCAFGTDVKRYAAAMIGPDKIHPVPATGGRVIADYFYRWFVGGQQKVSPQDNCGETSK
;
A
#
# COMPACT_ATOMS: atom_id res chain seq x y z
N MET A 1 -36.96 -11.59 26.10
CA MET A 1 -35.59 -11.30 26.59
C MET A 1 -34.85 -12.62 26.64
N LEU A 2 -34.04 -12.88 25.62
CA LEU A 2 -33.13 -14.02 25.57
C LEU A 2 -31.72 -13.46 25.57
N ALA A 3 -30.92 -13.93 26.52
CA ALA A 3 -29.55 -13.48 26.74
C ALA A 3 -28.71 -13.81 25.51
N VAL A 4 -27.92 -12.83 25.08
CA VAL A 4 -26.87 -13.01 24.07
C VAL A 4 -25.73 -13.71 24.80
N ASP A 5 -25.37 -14.90 24.33
CA ASP A 5 -24.22 -15.65 24.84
C ASP A 5 -22.95 -14.82 24.64
N ASP A 6 -22.28 -14.54 25.76
CA ASP A 6 -20.97 -13.91 25.82
C ASP A 6 -19.95 -14.77 25.06
N VAL A 7 -19.41 -14.20 23.98
CA VAL A 7 -18.24 -14.77 23.29
C VAL A 7 -17.06 -14.71 24.26
N PRO A 8 -16.43 -15.84 24.62
CA PRO A 8 -15.31 -15.83 25.55
C PRO A 8 -14.10 -15.12 24.91
N PRO A 9 -13.39 -14.26 25.66
CA PRO A 9 -12.21 -13.60 25.13
C PRO A 9 -11.12 -14.64 24.86
N VAL A 10 -10.65 -14.68 23.61
CA VAL A 10 -9.47 -15.46 23.24
C VAL A 10 -8.27 -14.83 23.95
N ALA A 11 -7.63 -15.60 24.82
CA ALA A 11 -6.38 -15.22 25.46
C ALA A 11 -5.26 -15.19 24.42
N ALA A 12 -5.14 -14.09 23.68
CA ALA A 12 -3.91 -13.78 22.97
C ALA A 12 -2.89 -13.31 24.00
N SER A 13 -1.72 -13.96 24.06
CA SER A 13 -0.53 -13.34 24.63
C SER A 13 -0.27 -12.06 23.82
N VAL A 14 -0.83 -10.95 24.29
CA VAL A 14 -0.74 -9.64 23.66
C VAL A 14 0.72 -9.22 23.76
N VAL A 15 1.53 -9.55 22.74
CA VAL A 15 2.61 -8.65 22.38
C VAL A 15 1.92 -7.32 22.16
N GLN A 16 2.13 -6.35 23.06
CA GLN A 16 1.67 -5.00 22.82
C GLN A 16 2.44 -4.49 21.60
N ILE A 17 1.83 -4.62 20.43
CA ILE A 17 2.39 -4.08 19.20
C ILE A 17 2.04 -2.60 19.25
N GLY A 18 3.03 -1.78 19.57
CA GLY A 18 2.87 -0.34 19.49
C GLY A 18 2.58 0.14 18.08
N ASP A 19 2.29 1.43 17.96
CA ASP A 19 2.15 2.08 16.66
C ASP A 19 3.45 2.02 15.83
N ALA A 20 3.41 2.53 14.60
CA ALA A 20 4.55 2.48 13.69
C ALA A 20 5.83 3.08 14.29
N ARG A 21 5.75 4.03 15.24
CA ARG A 21 6.91 4.62 15.93
C ARG A 21 7.63 3.61 16.78
N GLU A 22 6.87 2.89 17.59
CA GLU A 22 7.43 1.92 18.50
C GLU A 22 8.04 0.78 17.70
N ARG A 23 7.35 0.32 16.64
CA ARG A 23 7.88 -0.74 15.77
C ARG A 23 9.15 -0.30 15.04
N PHE A 24 9.17 0.92 14.52
CA PHE A 24 10.36 1.49 13.85
C PHE A 24 11.52 1.68 14.84
N GLY A 25 11.25 2.16 16.06
CA GLY A 25 12.24 2.31 17.13
C GLY A 25 12.84 0.98 17.56
N GLN A 26 12.00 -0.03 17.86
CA GLN A 26 12.43 -1.39 18.20
C GLN A 26 13.31 -1.99 17.09
N TRP A 27 12.93 -1.81 15.83
CA TRP A 27 13.71 -2.28 14.70
C TRP A 27 15.07 -1.59 14.61
N ARG A 28 15.13 -0.25 14.78
CA ARG A 28 16.39 0.51 14.79
C ARG A 28 17.32 0.13 15.94
N GLU A 29 16.77 -0.30 17.07
CA GLU A 29 17.52 -0.80 18.22
C GLU A 29 18.02 -2.25 18.01
N GLY A 30 17.78 -2.86 16.85
CA GLY A 30 18.16 -4.24 16.54
C GLY A 30 17.31 -5.28 17.24
N LYS A 31 16.16 -4.90 17.82
CA LYS A 31 15.22 -5.81 18.49
C LYS A 31 14.30 -6.56 17.50
N ALA A 32 14.38 -6.23 16.22
CA ALA A 32 13.68 -6.92 15.13
C ALA A 32 14.69 -7.34 14.03
N GLY A 33 14.20 -8.05 13.00
CA GLY A 33 15.04 -8.52 11.90
C GLY A 33 15.72 -7.39 11.10
N LYS A 34 16.57 -7.74 10.14
CA LYS A 34 17.35 -6.77 9.35
C LYS A 34 16.52 -5.90 8.40
N VAL A 35 15.29 -6.32 8.11
CA VAL A 35 14.37 -5.62 7.21
C VAL A 35 13.10 -5.25 7.97
N LEU A 36 12.69 -3.99 7.82
CA LEU A 36 11.37 -3.53 8.26
C LEU A 36 10.43 -3.46 7.06
N SER A 37 9.43 -4.35 7.02
CA SER A 37 8.48 -4.42 5.92
C SER A 37 7.26 -3.52 6.19
N ILE A 38 6.99 -2.59 5.29
CA ILE A 38 5.89 -1.63 5.38
C ILE A 38 4.94 -1.87 4.22
N SER A 39 3.66 -2.11 4.52
CA SER A 39 2.60 -2.22 3.53
C SER A 39 1.68 -1.01 3.59
N VAL A 40 1.48 -0.35 2.45
CA VAL A 40 0.67 0.87 2.34
C VAL A 40 -0.63 0.55 1.62
N ILE A 41 -1.72 0.49 2.36
CA ILE A 41 -3.08 0.39 1.81
C ILE A 41 -3.63 1.80 1.62
N GLY A 42 -4.12 2.11 0.43
CA GLY A 42 -4.71 3.43 0.22
C GLY A 42 -5.32 3.70 -1.13
N ASP A 43 -5.73 4.95 -1.30
CA ASP A 43 -6.39 5.46 -2.49
C ASP A 43 -5.42 6.12 -3.48
N SER A 44 -5.88 7.11 -4.25
CA SER A 44 -5.07 7.86 -5.21
C SER A 44 -3.88 8.59 -4.57
N TYR A 45 -3.95 9.00 -3.30
CA TYR A 45 -2.82 9.64 -2.62
C TYR A 45 -1.62 8.67 -2.50
N SER A 46 -1.90 7.41 -2.19
CA SER A 46 -0.88 6.36 -2.04
C SER A 46 -0.57 5.66 -3.36
N ALA A 47 -1.55 5.57 -4.27
CA ALA A 47 -1.37 4.93 -5.58
C ALA A 47 -0.58 5.81 -6.55
N GLY A 48 -0.80 7.13 -6.48
CA GLY A 48 -0.17 8.14 -7.33
C GLY A 48 1.34 8.17 -7.16
N GLN A 49 2.01 8.63 -8.21
CA GLN A 49 3.46 8.58 -8.29
C GLN A 49 4.08 9.55 -7.26
N ASP A 50 3.94 10.86 -7.43
CA ASP A 50 4.79 11.77 -6.65
C ASP A 50 4.13 12.44 -5.43
N PHE A 51 2.97 11.96 -4.98
CA PHE A 51 2.22 12.67 -3.93
C PHE A 51 2.92 12.69 -2.58
N TYR A 52 3.42 11.59 -2.05
CA TYR A 52 4.20 11.65 -0.80
C TYR A 52 5.12 10.44 -0.63
N LEU A 53 4.62 9.26 -1.03
CA LEU A 53 5.26 7.99 -0.72
C LEU A 53 6.68 7.91 -1.27
N ASN A 54 6.91 8.40 -2.49
CA ASN A 54 8.25 8.46 -3.09
C ASN A 54 9.26 9.22 -2.22
N LYS A 55 8.92 10.46 -1.88
CA LYS A 55 9.78 11.34 -1.05
C LYS A 55 10.00 10.77 0.34
N LEU A 56 8.94 10.24 0.96
CA LEU A 56 9.02 9.60 2.27
C LEU A 56 9.98 8.41 2.24
N VAL A 57 9.82 7.50 1.27
CA VAL A 57 10.65 6.29 1.21
C VAL A 57 12.09 6.64 0.88
N GLN A 58 12.35 7.53 -0.09
CA GLN A 58 13.72 7.99 -0.36
C GLN A 58 14.39 8.57 0.87
N ARG A 59 13.67 9.37 1.66
CA ARG A 59 14.21 9.97 2.88
C ARG A 59 14.53 8.91 3.93
N VAL A 60 13.59 8.00 4.22
CA VAL A 60 13.81 6.95 5.22
C VAL A 60 14.91 5.99 4.78
N ALA A 61 14.86 5.53 3.53
CA ALA A 61 15.86 4.63 2.96
C ALA A 61 17.27 5.23 2.91
N GLY A 62 17.39 6.54 2.67
CA GLY A 62 18.68 7.24 2.73
C GLY A 62 19.34 7.22 4.12
N GLU A 63 18.57 6.95 5.19
CA GLU A 63 19.09 6.86 6.56
C GLU A 63 19.33 5.42 7.01
N VAL A 64 18.50 4.48 6.57
CA VAL A 64 18.49 3.11 7.13
C VAL A 64 18.67 2.00 6.11
N GLY A 65 18.86 2.34 4.83
CA GLY A 65 18.96 1.39 3.73
C GLY A 65 17.61 1.05 3.09
N PHE A 66 17.67 0.49 1.88
CA PHE A 66 16.51 0.11 1.08
C PHE A 66 16.53 -1.39 0.74
N ALA A 67 15.66 -2.14 1.41
CA ALA A 67 15.56 -3.60 1.32
C ALA A 67 14.67 -4.08 0.15
N GLY A 68 14.47 -3.24 -0.87
CA GLY A 68 13.69 -3.53 -2.07
C GLY A 68 12.25 -2.99 -2.03
N PRO A 69 11.55 -3.03 -3.18
CA PRO A 69 10.22 -2.39 -3.31
C PRO A 69 9.07 -3.26 -2.81
N GLY A 70 9.33 -4.49 -2.35
CA GLY A 70 8.25 -5.39 -1.91
C GLY A 70 7.26 -5.65 -3.04
N TYR A 71 5.97 -5.48 -2.75
CA TYR A 71 4.92 -5.67 -3.75
C TYR A 71 4.80 -4.50 -4.74
N VAL A 72 4.83 -4.84 -6.03
CA VAL A 72 4.60 -3.97 -7.19
C VAL A 72 3.38 -4.49 -7.95
N GLY A 73 2.24 -3.86 -7.72
CA GLY A 73 0.97 -4.25 -8.35
C GLY A 73 0.84 -3.84 -9.82
N PHE A 74 0.11 -4.66 -10.59
CA PHE A 74 -0.13 -4.40 -12.01
C PHE A 74 -1.34 -3.48 -12.28
N ASN A 75 -2.07 -3.06 -11.24
CA ASN A 75 -3.16 -2.08 -11.36
C ASN A 75 -2.66 -0.67 -11.75
N HIS A 76 -1.71 -0.13 -10.98
CA HIS A 76 -1.25 1.24 -11.16
C HIS A 76 0.24 1.38 -10.86
N GLY A 77 0.98 1.70 -11.91
CA GLY A 77 2.23 1.00 -12.15
C GLY A 77 3.51 1.52 -11.53
N ALA A 78 3.47 2.23 -10.42
CA ALA A 78 4.73 2.59 -9.78
C ALA A 78 4.89 1.99 -8.40
N ALA A 79 6.03 1.35 -8.14
CA ALA A 79 6.46 1.15 -6.76
C ALA A 79 7.13 2.45 -6.28
N LEU A 80 6.96 2.78 -4.99
CA LEU A 80 7.55 3.98 -4.37
C LEU A 80 7.26 5.27 -5.14
N GLY A 81 6.13 5.37 -5.82
CA GLY A 81 5.73 6.64 -6.37
C GLY A 81 6.49 7.14 -7.62
N GLY A 82 6.88 6.25 -8.53
CA GLY A 82 7.00 6.59 -9.96
C GLY A 82 8.40 6.63 -10.54
N THR A 83 9.41 6.91 -9.71
CA THR A 83 10.77 7.17 -10.20
C THR A 83 11.63 5.91 -10.28
N HIS A 84 11.53 5.02 -9.28
CA HIS A 84 12.51 3.93 -9.10
C HIS A 84 12.10 2.60 -9.72
N PHE A 85 10.81 2.29 -9.72
CA PHE A 85 10.24 1.10 -10.32
C PHE A 85 9.04 1.55 -11.14
N LYS A 86 9.29 1.79 -12.43
CA LYS A 86 8.37 2.45 -13.33
C LYS A 86 7.65 1.44 -14.22
N TYR A 87 6.34 1.49 -14.12
CA TYR A 87 5.36 0.84 -14.98
C TYR A 87 4.15 1.81 -15.06
N THR A 88 3.39 1.77 -16.13
CA THR A 88 2.07 2.43 -16.13
C THR A 88 1.22 1.86 -17.24
N ARG A 89 -0.02 1.50 -16.90
CA ARG A 89 -1.02 1.03 -17.86
C ARG A 89 -1.46 2.10 -18.86
N THR A 90 -1.18 3.37 -18.60
CA THR A 90 -1.51 4.48 -19.50
C THR A 90 -0.44 4.77 -20.54
N SER A 91 0.60 3.94 -20.62
CA SER A 91 1.71 4.11 -21.56
C SER A 91 1.95 2.82 -22.33
N GLU A 92 1.87 2.93 -23.66
CA GLU A 92 2.22 1.87 -24.60
C GLU A 92 3.70 1.45 -24.53
N LYS A 93 4.54 2.18 -23.77
CA LYS A 93 5.90 1.76 -23.45
C LYS A 93 5.93 0.60 -22.43
N TYR A 94 5.00 0.60 -21.48
CA TYR A 94 5.06 -0.31 -20.33
C TYR A 94 3.93 -1.33 -20.31
N PHE A 95 2.93 -1.19 -21.18
CA PHE A 95 1.72 -2.01 -21.15
C PHE A 95 1.08 -2.07 -22.54
N GLY A 96 0.84 -3.27 -23.05
CA GLY A 96 0.25 -3.47 -24.37
C GLY A 96 -0.29 -4.88 -24.60
N GLY A 97 -0.85 -5.12 -25.80
CA GLY A 97 -1.39 -6.43 -26.19
C GLY A 97 -2.68 -6.82 -25.48
N ASP A 98 -3.56 -5.85 -25.22
CA ASP A 98 -4.95 -6.08 -24.77
C ASP A 98 -5.13 -6.71 -23.38
N TRP A 99 -4.30 -6.32 -22.42
CA TRP A 99 -4.62 -6.55 -21.01
C TRP A 99 -5.94 -5.88 -20.62
N GLN A 100 -6.83 -6.65 -19.98
CA GLN A 100 -8.04 -6.15 -19.37
C GLN A 100 -7.80 -5.86 -17.89
N VAL A 101 -8.04 -4.62 -17.48
CA VAL A 101 -7.99 -4.23 -16.06
C VAL A 101 -9.39 -4.35 -15.49
N SER A 102 -9.53 -5.05 -14.37
CA SER A 102 -10.82 -5.18 -13.69
C SER A 102 -11.31 -3.85 -13.07
N GLY A 103 -12.55 -3.87 -12.58
CA GLY A 103 -13.06 -2.83 -11.69
C GLY A 103 -12.34 -2.83 -10.33
N LEU A 104 -12.60 -1.82 -9.50
CA LEU A 104 -12.19 -1.84 -8.09
C LEU A 104 -12.97 -2.92 -7.32
N GLY A 105 -12.52 -3.23 -6.10
CA GLY A 105 -13.15 -4.22 -5.22
C GLY A 105 -12.80 -5.66 -5.55
N GLN A 106 -11.73 -5.91 -6.31
CA GLN A 106 -11.24 -7.28 -6.50
C GLN A 106 -10.48 -7.75 -5.26
N ALA A 107 -10.65 -9.03 -4.88
CA ALA A 107 -9.89 -9.69 -3.82
C ALA A 107 -8.41 -9.86 -4.22
N SER A 108 -7.66 -8.76 -4.16
CA SER A 108 -6.30 -8.54 -4.65
C SER A 108 -5.61 -7.47 -3.78
N PRO A 109 -4.27 -7.44 -3.71
CA PRO A 109 -3.58 -6.54 -2.80
C PRO A 109 -3.84 -5.05 -3.07
N ASP A 110 -3.96 -4.66 -4.33
CA ASP A 110 -4.23 -3.28 -4.76
C ASP A 110 -5.63 -3.14 -5.41
N SER A 111 -6.59 -3.94 -4.93
CA SER A 111 -8.03 -3.90 -5.28
C SER A 111 -8.38 -4.06 -6.77
N ARG A 112 -7.40 -4.37 -7.63
CA ARG A 112 -7.62 -4.73 -9.04
C ARG A 112 -6.74 -5.89 -9.47
N THR A 113 -7.06 -6.41 -10.64
CA THR A 113 -6.35 -7.47 -11.34
C THR A 113 -6.17 -7.09 -12.80
N VAL A 114 -5.22 -7.73 -13.47
CA VAL A 114 -5.08 -7.66 -14.93
C VAL A 114 -5.24 -9.05 -15.54
N THR A 115 -6.09 -9.18 -16.55
CA THR A 115 -6.30 -10.44 -17.28
C THR A 115 -5.84 -10.27 -18.73
N GLY A 116 -4.93 -11.15 -19.16
CA GLY A 116 -4.28 -11.03 -20.47
C GLY A 116 -4.81 -12.03 -21.49
N ARG A 117 -4.35 -11.89 -22.72
CA ARG A 117 -4.47 -12.90 -23.80
C ARG A 117 -3.10 -13.04 -24.48
N SER A 118 -2.95 -14.02 -25.36
CA SER A 118 -1.72 -14.17 -26.17
C SER A 118 -1.32 -12.83 -26.82
N GLY A 119 -0.07 -12.43 -26.66
CA GLY A 119 0.47 -11.13 -27.11
C GLY A 119 0.40 -10.01 -26.06
N ALA A 120 -0.37 -10.17 -24.97
CA ALA A 120 -0.39 -9.22 -23.88
C ALA A 120 0.97 -9.14 -23.19
N TRP A 121 1.49 -7.94 -22.99
CA TRP A 121 2.79 -7.75 -22.37
C TRP A 121 2.80 -6.54 -21.43
N LEU A 122 3.65 -6.62 -20.41
CA LEU A 122 3.92 -5.51 -19.50
C LEU A 122 5.42 -5.41 -19.22
N GLN A 123 5.87 -4.22 -18.84
CA GLN A 123 7.25 -3.94 -18.54
C GLN A 123 7.38 -3.07 -17.28
N VAL A 124 8.31 -3.45 -16.42
CA VAL A 124 8.73 -2.69 -15.24
C VAL A 124 10.20 -2.32 -15.42
N GLU A 125 10.51 -1.03 -15.37
CA GLU A 125 11.88 -0.52 -15.42
C GLU A 125 12.33 -0.06 -14.04
N ALA A 126 13.57 -0.41 -13.69
CA ALA A 126 14.22 0.07 -12.48
C ALA A 126 15.21 1.19 -12.79
N SER A 127 15.24 2.21 -11.94
CA SER A 127 16.20 3.32 -12.03
C SER A 127 16.69 3.70 -10.63
N PRO A 128 17.98 3.48 -10.32
CA PRO A 128 18.51 3.78 -9.00
C PRO A 128 18.68 5.27 -8.76
N THR A 129 18.80 5.63 -7.49
CA THR A 129 19.36 6.91 -7.04
C THR A 129 20.36 6.64 -5.91
N PRO A 130 21.16 7.63 -5.48
CA PRO A 130 22.05 7.43 -4.34
C PRO A 130 21.36 6.91 -3.06
N ALA A 131 20.07 7.23 -2.87
CA ALA A 131 19.29 6.78 -1.71
C ALA A 131 18.58 5.43 -1.93
N ILE A 132 18.33 5.03 -3.19
CA ILE A 132 17.53 3.85 -3.52
C ILE A 132 18.35 2.88 -4.37
N ASN A 133 18.76 1.77 -3.75
CA ASN A 133 19.35 0.62 -4.43
C ASN A 133 18.24 -0.26 -5.03
N THR A 134 18.02 -0.14 -6.34
CA THR A 134 16.97 -0.88 -7.05
C THR A 134 17.33 -2.30 -7.47
N ALA A 135 18.50 -2.83 -7.07
CA ALA A 135 18.84 -4.23 -7.33
C ALA A 135 17.74 -5.17 -6.80
N VAL A 136 17.59 -6.32 -7.45
CA VAL A 136 16.64 -7.37 -7.04
C VAL A 136 17.38 -8.70 -7.04
N THR A 137 17.33 -9.41 -5.92
CA THR A 137 17.96 -10.74 -5.78
C THR A 137 16.92 -11.85 -5.66
N GLN A 138 15.66 -11.50 -5.35
CA GLN A 138 14.54 -12.44 -5.38
C GLN A 138 13.30 -11.78 -5.98
N ALA A 139 12.58 -12.55 -6.78
CA ALA A 139 11.35 -12.11 -7.41
C ALA A 139 10.35 -13.26 -7.50
N LYS A 140 9.08 -12.93 -7.31
CA LYS A 140 7.96 -13.84 -7.56
C LYS A 140 6.81 -13.09 -8.22
N LEU A 141 6.08 -13.81 -9.08
CA LEU A 141 4.82 -13.37 -9.64
C LEU A 141 3.67 -13.88 -8.78
N LEU A 142 2.75 -13.00 -8.40
CA LEU A 142 1.51 -13.33 -7.71
C LEU A 142 0.35 -13.32 -8.73
N TYR A 143 -0.44 -14.39 -8.76
CA TYR A 143 -1.53 -14.55 -9.73
C TYR A 143 -2.73 -15.32 -9.17
N LEU A 144 -3.86 -15.23 -9.86
CA LEU A 144 -5.07 -16.00 -9.59
C LEU A 144 -5.20 -17.12 -10.61
N GLY A 145 -5.02 -18.36 -10.16
CA GLY A 145 -5.25 -19.57 -10.94
C GLY A 145 -6.75 -19.84 -11.14
N ASN A 146 -7.12 -20.23 -12.35
CA ASN A 146 -8.49 -20.57 -12.75
C ASN A 146 -8.67 -22.06 -13.06
N GLY A 147 -7.71 -22.91 -12.69
CA GLY A 147 -7.70 -24.35 -13.02
C GLY A 147 -7.09 -24.69 -14.38
N GLU A 148 -6.88 -23.69 -15.24
CA GLU A 148 -6.27 -23.87 -16.56
C GLU A 148 -4.77 -23.49 -16.53
N SER A 149 -4.01 -24.05 -17.48
CA SER A 149 -2.60 -23.66 -17.67
C SER A 149 -2.48 -22.47 -18.63
N SER A 150 -1.69 -21.47 -18.25
CA SER A 150 -1.24 -20.39 -19.14
C SER A 150 0.27 -20.45 -19.34
N GLU A 151 0.73 -20.10 -20.53
CA GLU A 151 2.14 -20.04 -20.88
C GLU A 151 2.53 -18.57 -21.09
N LEU A 152 3.54 -18.14 -20.37
CA LEU A 152 4.12 -16.82 -20.43
C LEU A 152 5.62 -16.95 -20.71
N ARG A 153 6.25 -15.82 -21.01
CA ARG A 153 7.70 -15.68 -21.03
C ARG A 153 8.10 -14.37 -20.38
N TYR A 154 9.27 -14.33 -19.78
CA TYR A 154 9.81 -13.11 -19.17
C TYR A 154 11.31 -12.96 -19.40
N ARG A 155 11.84 -11.75 -19.18
CA ARG A 155 13.28 -11.45 -19.17
C ARG A 155 13.56 -10.23 -18.32
N TRP A 156 14.77 -10.15 -17.76
CA TRP A 156 15.20 -9.08 -16.84
C TRP A 156 15.97 -7.93 -17.50
N SER A 157 16.31 -8.07 -18.78
CA SER A 157 16.85 -6.99 -19.61
C SER A 157 16.42 -7.15 -21.07
N PRO A 158 16.48 -6.10 -21.90
CA PRO A 158 16.14 -6.19 -23.32
C PRO A 158 17.05 -7.11 -24.13
N SER A 159 18.29 -7.31 -23.68
CA SER A 159 19.30 -8.18 -24.32
C SER A 159 19.32 -9.61 -23.75
N ALA A 160 18.66 -9.87 -22.62
CA ALA A 160 18.58 -11.21 -22.06
C ALA A 160 17.64 -12.10 -22.87
N ASP A 161 17.95 -13.39 -22.88
CA ASP A 161 17.10 -14.43 -23.43
C ASP A 161 15.77 -14.52 -22.68
N TRP A 162 14.72 -14.86 -23.42
CA TRP A 162 13.40 -15.11 -22.84
C TRP A 162 13.42 -16.40 -22.02
N GLN A 163 12.94 -16.31 -20.79
CA GLN A 163 12.70 -17.42 -19.88
C GLN A 163 11.24 -17.87 -20.01
N PRO A 164 10.97 -19.18 -20.23
CA PRO A 164 9.59 -19.68 -20.23
C PRO A 164 9.02 -19.67 -18.81
N LEU A 165 7.70 -19.46 -18.70
CA LEU A 165 6.96 -19.47 -17.45
C LEU A 165 5.61 -20.14 -17.64
N LYS A 166 5.33 -21.18 -16.85
CA LYS A 166 4.02 -21.83 -16.83
C LYS A 166 3.25 -21.44 -15.58
N LEU A 167 2.04 -20.94 -15.74
CA LEU A 167 1.09 -20.68 -14.66
C LEU A 167 0.03 -21.77 -14.67
N ALA A 168 -0.29 -22.32 -13.51
CA ALA A 168 -1.32 -23.34 -13.33
C ALA A 168 -1.89 -23.29 -11.90
N GLY A 169 -2.88 -24.14 -11.62
CA GLY A 169 -3.51 -24.25 -10.30
C GLY A 169 -4.79 -23.42 -10.18
N GLU A 170 -5.41 -23.50 -9.00
CA GLU A 170 -6.66 -22.81 -8.66
C GLU A 170 -6.45 -21.87 -7.47
N GLY A 171 -7.19 -20.77 -7.44
CA GLY A 171 -7.08 -19.78 -6.36
C GLY A 171 -5.77 -18.99 -6.41
N VAL A 172 -5.39 -18.39 -5.29
CA VAL A 172 -4.17 -17.56 -5.21
C VAL A 172 -2.93 -18.43 -5.34
N GLN A 173 -2.04 -18.05 -6.24
CA GLN A 173 -0.79 -18.74 -6.52
C GLN A 173 0.40 -17.78 -6.55
N GLU A 174 1.59 -18.33 -6.36
CA GLU A 174 2.86 -17.62 -6.55
C GLU A 174 3.85 -18.49 -7.30
N VAL A 175 4.67 -17.89 -8.16
CA VAL A 175 5.73 -18.60 -8.90
C VAL A 175 7.02 -17.78 -8.85
N PRO A 176 8.18 -18.40 -8.53
CA PRO A 176 9.46 -17.70 -8.53
C PRO A 176 9.87 -17.28 -9.95
N LEU A 177 10.58 -16.16 -10.04
CA LEU A 177 11.13 -15.61 -11.29
C LEU A 177 12.67 -15.56 -11.20
N PRO A 178 13.38 -16.69 -11.45
CA PRO A 178 14.85 -16.71 -11.44
C PRO A 178 15.47 -15.82 -12.53
N GLY A 179 16.80 -15.73 -12.52
CA GLY A 179 17.55 -14.93 -13.50
C GLY A 179 17.62 -13.43 -13.18
N THR A 180 17.25 -13.04 -11.96
CA THR A 180 17.52 -11.71 -11.42
C THR A 180 19.04 -11.47 -11.32
N SER A 181 19.46 -10.21 -11.28
CA SER A 181 20.87 -9.83 -11.15
C SER A 181 21.04 -8.71 -10.14
N SER A 182 22.27 -8.51 -9.66
CA SER A 182 22.62 -7.38 -8.80
C SER A 182 22.67 -6.03 -9.54
N ALA A 183 22.34 -5.99 -10.84
CA ALA A 183 22.22 -4.75 -11.58
C ALA A 183 21.13 -3.89 -10.93
N THR A 184 21.40 -2.60 -10.80
CA THR A 184 20.46 -1.64 -10.23
C THR A 184 19.55 -1.04 -11.31
N ASP A 185 20.01 -0.97 -12.54
CA ASP A 185 19.25 -0.61 -13.72
C ASP A 185 18.84 -1.88 -14.47
N TRP A 186 17.55 -2.21 -14.44
CA TRP A 186 17.02 -3.40 -15.09
C TRP A 186 15.65 -3.14 -15.70
N SER A 187 15.23 -4.03 -16.61
CA SER A 187 13.93 -3.94 -17.26
C SER A 187 13.30 -5.32 -17.33
N PHE A 188 12.38 -5.58 -16.41
CA PHE A 188 11.58 -6.80 -16.41
C PHE A 188 10.47 -6.67 -17.46
N ARG A 189 10.42 -7.61 -18.40
CA ARG A 189 9.31 -7.72 -19.35
C ARG A 189 8.64 -9.08 -19.20
N LEU A 190 7.31 -9.09 -19.18
CA LEU A 190 6.47 -10.28 -19.15
C LEU A 190 5.54 -10.26 -20.35
N GLU A 191 5.36 -11.40 -21.01
CA GLU A 191 4.47 -11.56 -22.15
C GLU A 191 3.68 -12.87 -22.06
N VAL A 192 2.40 -12.80 -22.38
CA VAL A 192 1.53 -13.97 -22.50
C VAL A 192 1.74 -14.62 -23.85
N VAL A 193 2.15 -15.88 -23.85
CA VAL A 193 2.30 -16.70 -25.06
C VAL A 193 0.98 -17.41 -25.36
N LYS A 194 0.34 -17.99 -24.35
CA LYS A 194 -0.90 -18.77 -24.48
C LYS A 194 -1.74 -18.69 -23.19
N GLY A 195 -3.06 -18.77 -23.35
CA GLY A 195 -4.02 -18.74 -22.24
C GLY A 195 -4.48 -17.33 -21.89
N ALA A 196 -5.15 -17.22 -20.74
CA ALA A 196 -5.73 -15.97 -20.24
C ALA A 196 -5.43 -15.77 -18.73
N PRO A 197 -4.18 -15.52 -18.36
CA PRO A 197 -3.78 -15.44 -16.96
C PRO A 197 -4.39 -14.20 -16.29
N THR A 198 -4.78 -14.33 -15.02
CA THR A 198 -5.15 -13.20 -14.16
C THR A 198 -4.02 -12.92 -13.17
N LEU A 199 -3.39 -11.75 -13.28
CA LEU A 199 -2.21 -11.39 -12.51
C LEU A 199 -2.54 -10.33 -11.46
N PHE A 200 -1.86 -10.42 -10.31
CA PHE A 200 -1.90 -9.40 -9.25
C PHE A 200 -0.71 -8.45 -9.37
N GLY A 201 0.51 -8.98 -9.49
CA GLY A 201 1.72 -8.16 -9.47
C GLY A 201 2.96 -8.97 -9.12
N LEU A 202 4.06 -8.26 -8.93
CA LEU A 202 5.34 -8.83 -8.50
C LEU A 202 5.54 -8.62 -7.01
N TRP A 203 6.24 -9.54 -6.36
CA TRP A 203 6.93 -9.24 -5.11
C TRP A 203 8.43 -9.36 -5.33
N LEU A 204 9.17 -8.32 -4.97
CA LEU A 204 10.59 -8.15 -5.24
C LEU A 204 11.33 -7.81 -3.94
N SER A 205 12.50 -8.40 -3.77
CA SER A 205 13.42 -8.12 -2.66
C SER A 205 14.87 -8.05 -3.13
N ASN A 206 15.72 -7.49 -2.28
CA ASN A 206 17.16 -7.51 -2.42
C ASN A 206 17.81 -7.99 -1.09
N ASP A 207 19.12 -8.15 -1.11
CA ASP A 207 19.90 -8.60 0.05
C ASP A 207 20.32 -7.44 0.98
N GLN A 208 19.74 -6.25 0.80
CA GLN A 208 20.05 -5.09 1.62
C GLN A 208 19.24 -5.10 2.92
N ASP A 209 19.85 -4.56 3.96
CA ASP A 209 19.16 -4.19 5.20
C ASP A 209 18.35 -2.90 4.97
N GLY A 210 17.35 -2.65 5.81
CA GLY A 210 16.61 -1.40 5.80
C GLY A 210 15.11 -1.56 5.61
N VAL A 211 14.47 -0.57 4.99
CA VAL A 211 13.02 -0.58 4.77
C VAL A 211 12.64 -1.23 3.45
N ARG A 212 11.57 -2.04 3.47
CA ARG A 212 10.91 -2.57 2.28
C ARG A 212 9.49 -2.04 2.23
N VAL A 213 9.05 -1.43 1.13
CA VAL A 213 7.77 -0.72 1.09
C VAL A 213 6.86 -1.23 -0.03
N SER A 214 5.91 -2.08 0.34
CA SER A 214 4.89 -2.67 -0.54
C SER A 214 3.71 -1.72 -0.72
N LYS A 215 3.37 -1.39 -1.98
CA LYS A 215 2.25 -0.48 -2.29
C LYS A 215 0.98 -1.27 -2.65
N LEU A 216 0.01 -1.28 -1.75
CA LEU A 216 -1.29 -1.95 -1.86
C LEU A 216 -2.39 -0.90 -2.09
N ALA A 217 -2.21 -0.04 -3.10
CA ALA A 217 -3.03 1.16 -3.27
C ALA A 217 -3.57 1.31 -4.69
N ALA A 218 -4.81 1.81 -4.78
CA ALA A 218 -5.54 1.97 -6.02
C ALA A 218 -6.18 3.36 -6.14
N SER A 219 -5.93 4.02 -7.28
CA SER A 219 -6.59 5.30 -7.56
C SER A 219 -8.10 5.10 -7.68
N GLY A 220 -8.85 5.91 -6.94
CA GLY A 220 -10.32 5.86 -6.88
C GLY A 220 -10.87 4.89 -5.83
N ALA A 221 -10.03 4.09 -5.16
CA ALA A 221 -10.51 3.15 -4.15
C ALA A 221 -11.04 3.83 -2.88
N ALA A 222 -12.10 3.27 -2.31
CA ALA A 222 -12.68 3.59 -1.02
C ALA A 222 -12.51 2.41 -0.05
N SER A 223 -12.93 2.58 1.21
CA SER A 223 -12.85 1.50 2.22
C SER A 223 -13.57 0.22 1.82
N ALA A 224 -14.70 0.33 1.11
CA ALA A 224 -15.48 -0.81 0.62
C ALA A 224 -14.76 -1.62 -0.46
N ASP A 225 -13.75 -1.06 -1.14
CA ASP A 225 -12.96 -1.79 -2.14
C ASP A 225 -11.86 -2.68 -1.52
N PHE A 226 -11.64 -2.54 -0.21
CA PHE A 226 -10.68 -3.31 0.57
C PHE A 226 -11.33 -4.16 1.67
N TYR A 227 -12.65 -4.07 1.84
CA TYR A 227 -13.42 -4.92 2.73
C TYR A 227 -14.80 -5.21 2.16
N HIS A 228 -15.11 -6.50 2.04
CA HIS A 228 -16.42 -7.01 1.66
C HIS A 228 -16.87 -8.01 2.73
N ASP A 229 -18.13 -7.96 3.13
CA ASP A 229 -18.76 -8.97 3.98
C ASP A 229 -19.12 -10.24 3.17
N ASP A 230 -18.13 -10.77 2.46
CA ASP A 230 -18.22 -12.00 1.67
C ASP A 230 -17.04 -12.92 2.03
N ALA A 231 -17.34 -14.10 2.58
CA ALA A 231 -16.32 -14.99 3.11
C ALA A 231 -15.33 -15.49 2.04
N ARG A 232 -15.79 -15.67 0.79
CA ARG A 232 -14.92 -16.14 -0.31
C ARG A 232 -13.95 -15.05 -0.74
N TRP A 233 -14.45 -13.82 -0.88
CA TRP A 233 -13.67 -12.63 -1.17
C TRP A 233 -12.62 -12.41 -0.08
N GLN A 234 -13.02 -12.46 1.19
CA GLN A 234 -12.11 -12.29 2.33
C GLN A 234 -11.05 -13.38 2.37
N ALA A 235 -11.42 -14.65 2.14
CA ALA A 235 -10.46 -15.76 2.10
C ALA A 235 -9.42 -15.57 0.99
N GLN A 236 -9.85 -15.18 -0.22
CA GLN A 236 -8.95 -14.90 -1.33
C GLN A 236 -8.03 -13.70 -1.03
N TRP A 237 -8.60 -12.59 -0.55
CA TRP A 237 -7.85 -11.37 -0.24
C TRP A 237 -6.80 -11.64 0.84
N LYS A 238 -7.19 -12.32 1.94
CA LYS A 238 -6.27 -12.75 3.01
C LYS A 238 -5.16 -13.64 2.46
N THR A 239 -5.50 -14.59 1.59
CA THR A 239 -4.51 -15.49 1.00
C THR A 239 -3.45 -14.72 0.21
N VAL A 240 -3.84 -13.81 -0.69
CA VAL A 240 -2.85 -13.07 -1.50
C VAL A 240 -2.08 -12.04 -0.69
N VAL A 241 -2.72 -11.34 0.25
CA VAL A 241 -2.03 -10.34 1.09
C VAL A 241 -1.08 -11.00 2.08
N SER A 242 -1.37 -12.21 2.57
CA SER A 242 -0.43 -12.98 3.42
C SER A 242 0.91 -13.29 2.74
N LYS A 243 0.94 -13.29 1.39
CA LYS A 243 2.17 -13.49 0.60
C LYS A 243 3.07 -12.26 0.56
N ILE A 244 2.63 -11.13 1.11
CA ILE A 244 3.34 -9.87 1.18
C ILE A 244 3.69 -9.59 2.65
N PRO A 245 4.96 -9.75 3.06
CA PRO A 245 5.37 -9.49 4.43
C PRO A 245 5.09 -8.05 4.85
N ALA A 246 4.66 -7.87 6.10
CA ALA A 246 4.42 -6.57 6.70
C ALA A 246 4.69 -6.62 8.22
N ASP A 247 5.55 -5.73 8.69
CA ASP A 247 5.71 -5.37 10.10
C ASP A 247 4.86 -4.16 10.47
N ILE A 248 4.55 -3.32 9.47
CA ILE A 248 3.75 -2.10 9.61
C ILE A 248 2.75 -2.03 8.46
N TYR A 249 1.48 -1.84 8.78
CA TYR A 249 0.45 -1.42 7.84
C TYR A 249 0.14 0.06 8.02
N LEU A 250 0.23 0.82 6.93
CA LEU A 250 -0.24 2.20 6.83
C LEU A 250 -1.52 2.20 6.01
N ILE A 251 -2.65 2.56 6.61
CA ILE A 251 -3.96 2.55 5.96
C ILE A 251 -4.43 3.99 5.81
N MET A 252 -4.38 4.51 4.58
CA MET A 252 -4.86 5.84 4.24
C MET A 252 -5.98 5.75 3.20
N LEU A 253 -7.20 5.61 3.71
CA LEU A 253 -8.47 5.60 2.98
C LEU A 253 -9.36 6.73 3.51
N GLY A 254 -10.60 6.85 3.03
CA GLY A 254 -11.52 7.92 3.46
C GLY A 254 -11.66 9.05 2.44
N GLY A 255 -10.69 9.21 1.53
CA GLY A 255 -10.75 10.26 0.51
C GLY A 255 -11.83 10.02 -0.55
N ASN A 256 -11.91 8.82 -1.12
CA ASN A 256 -13.02 8.50 -2.02
C ASN A 256 -14.30 8.21 -1.27
N ASP A 257 -14.24 7.65 -0.06
CA ASP A 257 -15.40 7.49 0.83
C ASP A 257 -16.12 8.83 1.05
N GLN A 258 -15.36 9.88 1.37
CA GLN A 258 -15.87 11.25 1.47
C GLN A 258 -16.46 11.74 0.14
N GLY A 259 -15.79 11.48 -0.98
CA GLY A 259 -16.26 11.87 -2.31
C GLY A 259 -17.56 11.18 -2.74
N PHE A 260 -17.76 9.94 -2.30
CA PHE A 260 -18.96 9.14 -2.57
C PHE A 260 -20.06 9.32 -1.52
N GLY A 261 -19.85 10.15 -0.50
CA GLY A 261 -20.83 10.38 0.56
C GLY A 261 -21.07 9.15 1.45
N VAL A 262 -20.05 8.29 1.60
CA VAL A 262 -20.10 7.16 2.54
C VAL A 262 -20.23 7.71 3.95
N LYS A 263 -21.22 7.24 4.72
CA LYS A 263 -21.40 7.67 6.11
C LYS A 263 -20.16 7.33 6.96
N PRO A 264 -19.76 8.18 7.92
CA PRO A 264 -18.64 7.90 8.82
C PRO A 264 -18.72 6.52 9.48
N GLU A 265 -19.91 6.09 9.91
CA GLU A 265 -20.12 4.79 10.57
C GLU A 265 -19.89 3.61 9.62
N GLN A 266 -20.30 3.75 8.35
CA GLN A 266 -20.05 2.72 7.33
C GLN A 266 -18.56 2.64 6.98
N TYR A 267 -17.88 3.79 6.89
CA TYR A 267 -16.44 3.82 6.72
C TYR A 267 -15.73 3.12 7.90
N LEU A 268 -16.12 3.43 9.14
CA LEU A 268 -15.58 2.76 10.32
C LEU A 268 -15.80 1.24 10.26
N HIS A 269 -17.00 0.79 9.91
CA HIS A 269 -17.31 -0.64 9.75
C HIS A 269 -16.38 -1.32 8.73
N ASN A 270 -16.18 -0.69 7.57
CA ASN A 270 -15.29 -1.25 6.55
C ASN A 270 -13.83 -1.31 7.02
N VAL A 271 -13.36 -0.27 7.71
CA VAL A 271 -12.01 -0.23 8.29
C VAL A 271 -11.86 -1.28 9.39
N GLN A 272 -12.87 -1.47 10.25
CA GLN A 272 -12.89 -2.52 11.27
C GLN A 272 -12.70 -3.90 10.65
N GLY A 273 -13.45 -4.18 9.58
CA GLY A 273 -13.34 -5.42 8.82
C GLY A 273 -11.95 -5.62 8.21
N LEU A 274 -11.40 -4.59 7.57
CA LEU A 274 -10.04 -4.64 7.02
C LEU A 274 -8.98 -4.91 8.11
N VAL A 275 -9.06 -4.22 9.25
CA VAL A 275 -8.14 -4.43 10.37
C VAL A 275 -8.28 -5.84 10.94
N GLY A 276 -9.50 -6.37 11.03
CA GLY A 276 -9.76 -7.77 11.42
C GLY A 276 -9.03 -8.74 10.51
N MET A 277 -9.21 -8.62 9.19
CA MET A 277 -8.52 -9.47 8.20
C MET A 277 -7.00 -9.39 8.32
N LEU A 278 -6.45 -8.19 8.51
CA LEU A 278 -4.99 -7.99 8.67
C LEU A 278 -4.45 -8.65 9.93
N ARG A 279 -5.16 -8.55 11.06
CA ARG A 279 -4.78 -9.22 12.31
C ARG A 279 -4.77 -10.74 12.17
N GLU A 280 -5.64 -11.31 11.35
CA GLU A 280 -5.63 -12.76 11.09
C GLU A 280 -4.38 -13.21 10.33
N ILE A 281 -3.93 -12.44 9.32
CA ILE A 281 -2.82 -12.87 8.45
C ILE A 281 -1.44 -12.40 8.91
N GLN A 282 -1.36 -11.31 9.66
CA GLN A 282 -0.13 -10.71 10.15
C GLN A 282 -0.34 -10.20 11.59
N PRO A 283 -0.58 -11.09 12.58
CA PRO A 283 -0.94 -10.70 13.94
C PRO A 283 0.14 -9.89 14.66
N ALA A 284 1.40 -9.94 14.21
CA ALA A 284 2.53 -9.21 14.78
C ALA A 284 2.72 -7.81 14.17
N ALA A 285 1.97 -7.44 13.14
CA ALA A 285 2.13 -6.17 12.45
C ALA A 285 1.49 -5.01 13.22
N SER A 286 2.17 -3.87 13.23
CA SER A 286 1.60 -2.60 13.69
C SER A 286 0.61 -2.09 12.65
N ILE A 287 -0.65 -1.88 13.04
CA ILE A 287 -1.68 -1.37 12.13
C ILE A 287 -1.95 0.10 12.47
N ASN A 288 -1.85 0.95 11.45
CA ASN A 288 -1.82 2.39 11.60
C ASN A 288 -2.84 3.04 10.66
N LEU A 289 -3.80 3.75 11.24
CA LEU A 289 -4.89 4.42 10.54
C LEU A 289 -4.53 5.88 10.31
N ILE A 290 -4.67 6.31 9.07
CA ILE A 290 -4.30 7.65 8.63
C ILE A 290 -5.52 8.28 8.00
N LEU A 291 -6.03 9.34 8.62
CA LEU A 291 -6.99 10.22 7.97
C LEU A 291 -6.28 11.32 7.20
N ARG A 292 -6.69 11.51 5.96
CA ARG A 292 -6.31 12.67 5.17
C ARG A 292 -6.97 13.95 5.69
N GLN A 293 -6.40 15.08 5.27
CA GLN A 293 -6.98 16.41 5.43
C GLN A 293 -8.19 16.60 4.50
N ASP A 294 -9.08 17.51 4.89
CA ASP A 294 -10.15 18.03 4.03
C ASP A 294 -9.57 18.75 2.80
N THR A 295 -10.40 18.89 1.77
CA THR A 295 -10.06 19.70 0.59
C THR A 295 -11.23 20.60 0.20
N THR A 296 -11.08 21.33 -0.91
CA THR A 296 -12.13 22.20 -1.44
C THR A 296 -13.12 21.46 -2.34
N ARG A 297 -13.06 20.12 -2.40
CA ARG A 297 -14.10 19.30 -3.00
C ARG A 297 -15.38 19.43 -2.17
N SER A 298 -16.53 19.55 -2.85
CA SER A 298 -17.84 19.46 -2.17
C SER A 298 -18.07 18.03 -1.68
N SER A 299 -18.41 17.84 -0.42
CA SER A 299 -18.58 16.52 0.18
C SER A 299 -19.66 16.55 1.24
N ALA A 300 -20.40 15.44 1.36
CA ALA A 300 -21.52 15.33 2.30
C ALA A 300 -21.06 15.36 3.77
N TYR A 301 -19.89 14.80 4.04
CA TYR A 301 -19.30 14.72 5.37
C TYR A 301 -17.87 15.29 5.36
N PRO A 302 -17.50 16.17 6.29
CA PRO A 302 -16.12 16.63 6.43
C PRO A 302 -15.23 15.50 6.98
N MET A 303 -13.92 15.56 6.75
CA MET A 303 -12.96 14.58 7.30
C MET A 303 -13.01 14.54 8.84
N SER A 304 -13.39 15.63 9.50
CA SER A 304 -13.61 15.67 10.95
C SER A 304 -14.73 14.73 11.42
N ALA A 305 -15.76 14.46 10.61
CA ALA A 305 -16.81 13.50 10.95
C ALA A 305 -16.28 12.06 10.93
N TYR A 306 -15.40 11.72 9.97
CA TYR A 306 -14.69 10.44 9.96
C TYR A 306 -13.72 10.33 11.15
N ALA A 307 -13.06 11.42 11.54
CA ALA A 307 -12.18 11.47 12.71
C ALA A 307 -12.93 11.14 14.01
N GLN A 308 -14.13 11.69 14.19
CA GLN A 308 -14.97 11.47 15.38
C GLN A 308 -15.29 10.00 15.65
N VAL A 309 -15.37 9.17 14.60
CA VAL A 309 -15.69 7.74 14.74
C VAL A 309 -14.43 6.86 14.77
N ILE A 310 -13.41 7.18 13.96
CA ILE A 310 -12.24 6.30 13.83
C ILE A 310 -11.24 6.48 14.98
N GLU A 311 -11.07 7.70 15.51
CA GLU A 311 -10.05 7.96 16.53
C GLU A 311 -10.35 7.25 17.86
N PRO A 312 -11.57 7.33 18.43
CA PRO A 312 -11.88 6.62 19.66
C PRO A 312 -11.69 5.11 19.51
N TRP A 313 -12.13 4.55 18.38
CA TRP A 313 -11.97 3.14 18.07
C TRP A 313 -10.49 2.75 17.90
N ALA A 314 -9.69 3.56 17.21
CA ALA A 314 -8.25 3.31 17.06
C ALA A 314 -7.56 3.23 18.43
N ARG A 315 -7.90 4.14 19.36
CA ARG A 315 -7.36 4.13 20.73
C ARG A 315 -7.79 2.91 21.51
N GLU A 316 -9.07 2.57 21.47
CA GLU A 316 -9.63 1.38 22.13
C GLU A 316 -8.91 0.11 21.65
N GLN A 317 -8.68 0.01 20.34
CA GLN A 317 -8.01 -1.12 19.69
C GLN A 317 -6.48 -1.04 19.74
N ARG A 318 -5.90 -0.01 20.37
CA ARG A 318 -4.45 0.25 20.45
C ARG A 318 -3.77 0.27 19.08
N LEU A 319 -4.42 0.87 18.10
CA LEU A 319 -3.90 1.08 16.75
C LEU A 319 -3.13 2.39 16.69
N GLY A 320 -2.18 2.48 15.76
CA GLY A 320 -1.61 3.77 15.40
C GLY A 320 -2.67 4.65 14.76
N TYR A 321 -2.66 5.94 15.08
CA TYR A 321 -3.57 6.91 14.49
C TYR A 321 -2.83 8.20 14.14
N ALA A 322 -3.12 8.72 12.96
CA ALA A 322 -2.59 9.97 12.44
C ALA A 322 -3.66 10.74 11.68
N ASN A 323 -3.72 12.06 11.90
CA ASN A 323 -4.64 12.95 11.21
C ASN A 323 -3.86 14.04 10.46
N LEU A 324 -3.87 13.99 9.13
CA LEU A 324 -3.16 14.95 8.28
C LEU A 324 -3.75 16.36 8.39
N GLN A 325 -4.99 16.54 8.88
CA GLN A 325 -5.52 17.87 9.17
C GLN A 325 -4.62 18.65 10.13
N CYS A 326 -3.97 17.97 11.07
CA CYS A 326 -3.04 18.59 12.00
C CYS A 326 -1.74 19.08 11.34
N ALA A 327 -1.33 18.48 10.21
CA ALA A 327 -0.17 18.93 9.44
C ALA A 327 -0.50 20.09 8.49
N PHE A 328 -1.72 20.11 7.96
CA PHE A 328 -2.17 21.13 7.01
C PHE A 328 -2.76 22.38 7.69
N GLY A 329 -3.21 22.26 8.94
CA GLY A 329 -3.89 23.32 9.69
C GLY A 329 -5.40 23.34 9.47
N THR A 330 -6.12 24.21 10.16
CA THR A 330 -7.60 24.23 10.17
C THR A 330 -8.24 25.04 9.04
N ASP A 331 -7.50 25.96 8.41
CA ASP A 331 -8.00 26.79 7.32
C ASP A 331 -7.87 26.08 5.96
N VAL A 332 -8.91 25.31 5.61
CA VAL A 332 -9.01 24.54 4.37
C VAL A 332 -8.81 25.40 3.13
N LYS A 333 -9.41 26.59 3.08
CA LYS A 333 -9.30 27.46 1.90
C LYS A 333 -7.87 27.95 1.72
N ARG A 334 -7.21 28.34 2.81
CA ARG A 334 -5.84 28.85 2.78
C ARG A 334 -4.84 27.80 2.32
N TYR A 335 -4.81 26.61 2.93
CA TYR A 335 -3.84 25.61 2.49
C TYR A 335 -4.20 25.05 1.12
N ALA A 336 -5.48 24.88 0.79
CA ALA A 336 -5.87 24.30 -0.49
C ALA A 336 -5.42 25.16 -1.68
N ALA A 337 -5.41 26.48 -1.53
CA ALA A 337 -4.92 27.41 -2.55
C ALA A 337 -3.45 27.19 -2.95
N ALA A 338 -2.62 26.63 -2.06
CA ALA A 338 -1.19 26.43 -2.30
C ALA A 338 -0.76 24.96 -2.36
N MET A 339 -1.54 24.06 -1.75
CA MET A 339 -1.13 22.68 -1.48
C MET A 339 -2.00 21.62 -2.16
N ILE A 340 -3.17 21.99 -2.67
CA ILE A 340 -4.09 21.09 -3.37
C ILE A 340 -4.17 21.51 -4.84
N GLY A 341 -4.17 20.54 -5.73
CA GLY A 341 -4.20 20.72 -7.17
C GLY A 341 -5.53 21.27 -7.68
N PRO A 342 -5.60 21.61 -8.97
CA PRO A 342 -6.79 22.24 -9.58
C PRO A 342 -8.03 21.33 -9.56
N ASP A 343 -7.85 20.02 -9.42
CA ASP A 343 -8.95 19.06 -9.24
C ASP A 343 -9.62 19.12 -7.86
N LYS A 344 -9.11 19.97 -6.95
CA LYS A 344 -9.61 20.18 -5.60
C LYS A 344 -9.52 18.95 -4.69
N ILE A 345 -8.75 17.94 -5.09
CA ILE A 345 -8.68 16.64 -4.40
C ILE A 345 -7.25 16.26 -4.08
N HIS A 346 -6.35 16.30 -5.05
CA HIS A 346 -5.01 15.74 -4.93
C HIS A 346 -4.00 16.78 -4.44
N PRO A 347 -2.98 16.40 -3.65
CA PRO A 347 -1.98 17.34 -3.19
C PRO A 347 -1.03 17.68 -4.34
N VAL A 348 -0.55 18.91 -4.39
CA VAL A 348 0.56 19.27 -5.27
C VAL A 348 1.84 18.62 -4.73
N PRO A 349 2.57 17.79 -5.51
CA PRO A 349 3.75 17.05 -5.03
C PRO A 349 4.82 17.92 -4.34
N ALA A 350 5.06 19.12 -4.86
CA ALA A 350 6.10 20.02 -4.37
C ALA A 350 5.76 20.69 -3.02
N THR A 351 4.47 20.85 -2.71
CA THR A 351 3.99 21.57 -1.52
C THR A 351 3.21 20.65 -0.59
N GLY A 352 1.92 20.40 -0.86
CA GLY A 352 1.08 19.54 -0.02
C GLY A 352 1.65 18.13 0.12
N GLY A 353 2.21 17.59 -0.95
CA GLY A 353 2.86 16.28 -0.93
C GLY A 353 4.07 16.20 0.00
N ARG A 354 4.87 17.27 0.01
CA ARG A 354 5.99 17.41 0.94
C ARG A 354 5.53 17.47 2.40
N VAL A 355 4.45 18.19 2.70
CA VAL A 355 3.88 18.25 4.06
C VAL A 355 3.49 16.87 4.56
N ILE A 356 2.85 16.06 3.70
CA ILE A 356 2.47 14.67 4.04
C ILE A 356 3.72 13.82 4.32
N ALA A 357 4.72 13.87 3.43
CA ALA A 357 5.95 13.11 3.58
C ALA A 357 6.73 13.50 4.85
N ASP A 358 6.85 14.80 5.14
CA ASP A 358 7.54 15.32 6.32
C ASP A 358 6.80 14.95 7.62
N TYR A 359 5.47 15.00 7.61
CA TYR A 359 4.65 14.58 8.74
C TYR A 359 4.84 13.09 9.05
N PHE A 360 4.74 12.21 8.04
CA PHE A 360 4.96 10.78 8.26
C PHE A 360 6.38 10.45 8.65
N TYR A 361 7.38 11.11 8.06
CA TYR A 361 8.77 10.92 8.47
C TYR A 361 8.96 11.25 9.95
N ARG A 362 8.47 12.41 10.40
CA ARG A 362 8.54 12.79 11.83
C ARG A 362 7.77 11.82 12.71
N TRP A 363 6.62 11.37 12.23
CA TRP A 363 5.84 10.35 12.91
C TRP A 363 6.70 9.10 13.07
N PHE A 364 7.21 8.46 12.02
CA PHE A 364 7.99 7.21 12.13
C PHE A 364 9.33 7.34 12.87
N VAL A 365 10.09 8.40 12.61
CA VAL A 365 11.50 8.51 13.03
C VAL A 365 11.65 9.23 14.37
N GLY A 366 10.69 10.06 14.77
CA GLY A 366 10.85 11.05 15.86
C GLY A 366 11.03 10.49 17.28
N GLY A 367 10.77 9.21 17.54
CA GLY A 367 10.82 8.64 18.89
C GLY A 367 9.88 9.35 19.88
N GLN A 368 9.92 8.99 21.17
CA GLN A 368 8.99 9.46 22.22
C GLN A 368 8.96 10.98 22.53
N GLN A 369 9.63 11.83 21.73
CA GLN A 369 9.36 13.27 21.84
C GLN A 369 7.90 13.50 21.45
N LYS A 370 7.13 14.07 22.39
CA LYS A 370 5.70 14.39 22.32
C LYS A 370 5.35 15.27 21.10
N VAL A 371 5.45 14.73 19.90
CA VAL A 371 4.46 15.01 18.87
C VAL A 371 3.45 13.91 19.12
N SER A 372 2.50 14.17 20.01
CA SER A 372 1.32 13.33 20.12
C SER A 372 0.41 13.76 18.97
N PRO A 373 0.36 13.06 17.81
CA PRO A 373 -0.74 13.26 16.87
C PRO A 373 -2.06 12.73 17.44
N GLN A 374 -1.98 12.04 18.58
CA GLN A 374 -3.14 11.59 19.34
C GLN A 374 -3.71 12.78 20.13
N ASP A 375 -2.92 13.66 20.73
CA ASP A 375 -3.49 14.71 21.59
C ASP A 375 -3.54 16.06 20.86
N ASN A 376 -4.71 16.37 20.29
CA ASN A 376 -5.13 17.70 19.82
C ASN A 376 -4.12 18.46 18.92
N CYS A 377 -3.90 18.03 17.67
CA CYS A 377 -3.20 18.81 16.63
C CYS A 377 -2.01 19.71 17.06
N GLY A 378 -1.27 19.35 18.12
CA GLY A 378 -0.45 20.30 18.87
C GLY A 378 -1.19 21.59 19.21
N GLU A 379 -1.73 21.74 20.42
CA GLU A 379 -1.86 23.08 20.99
C GLU A 379 -0.47 23.72 20.90
N THR A 380 -0.37 24.73 20.03
CA THR A 380 0.79 25.62 20.02
C THR A 380 0.83 26.23 21.41
N SER A 381 1.83 25.83 22.20
CA SER A 381 2.17 26.53 23.43
C SER A 381 2.25 28.02 23.10
N LYS A 382 1.31 28.79 23.65
CA LYS A 382 1.44 30.24 23.71
C LYS A 382 2.63 30.63 24.57
#